data_AF-A0A8W8NJA2-F1
#
_entry.id   AF-A0A8W8NJA2-F1
#
_cell.length_a   1.000
_cell.length_b   1.000
_cell.length_c   1.000
_cell.angle_alpha   90.00
_cell.angle_beta   90.00
_cell.angle_gamma   90.00
#
_symmetry.space_group_name_H-M   'P 1'
#
loop_
_entity.id
_entity.type
_entity.pdbx_description
1 polymer ?
#
loop_
_entity_poly.entity_id
_entity_poly.type
_entity_poly.pdbx_seq_one_letter_code
_entity_poly.pdbx_strand_id
1 'polypeptide(L)'
;QAAASGTDPFTGGGRYIPGGQPTQPQSSLVDPFTGASRHQPSNVHVNLASNTYFPQKTYVTFETANPVQIINKLKEFNEKVGAENQLSTAELDSLQTLMEGKDVTDVHISNISKVLDWPTEFIFPGLDVLRVAIRNQKVCDHVCSQPGFLERQVLFLAPSSPVPTQLLALRILANCFKHASGQRLLLAERETVITEALNCRLTPNKNVQVALATLLLNYSVCLQDMVDEEAGYSQCLLAIASVMENPLDPEAEFRLLVCLGTLICNDKSTRELAKSLELQNLIIPMQTRVEPKKVSECAGFVINRLQ
;
A
#
# COMPACT_ATOMS: atom_id res chain seq x y z
N GLN A 1 5.16 -16.82 25.57
CA GLN A 1 3.74 -16.44 25.47
C GLN A 1 3.59 -14.99 25.88
N ALA A 2 3.33 -14.12 24.90
CA ALA A 2 2.67 -12.82 25.03
C ALA A 2 2.46 -12.34 23.58
N ALA A 3 1.32 -12.66 22.98
CA ALA A 3 0.96 -12.12 21.68
C ALA A 3 0.61 -10.65 21.90
N ALA A 4 1.50 -9.74 21.50
CA ALA A 4 1.17 -8.33 21.41
C ALA A 4 0.06 -8.20 20.37
N SER A 5 -1.16 -7.93 20.82
CA SER A 5 -2.29 -7.58 19.95
C SER A 5 -2.04 -6.19 19.39
N GLY A 6 -1.17 -6.10 18.37
CA GLY A 6 -0.96 -4.89 17.60
C GLY A 6 -2.20 -4.61 16.76
N THR A 7 -2.89 -3.51 17.06
CA THR A 7 -3.92 -2.96 16.16
C THR A 7 -3.24 -2.56 14.86
N ASP A 8 -3.64 -3.16 13.73
CA ASP A 8 -3.09 -2.82 12.42
C ASP A 8 -3.47 -1.38 12.05
N PRO A 9 -2.49 -0.47 11.82
CA PRO A 9 -2.75 0.94 11.59
C PRO A 9 -3.48 1.24 10.27
N PHE A 10 -3.64 0.24 9.39
CA PHE A 10 -4.27 0.39 8.08
C PHE A 10 -5.73 -0.09 8.03
N THR A 11 -6.20 -0.83 9.04
CA THR A 11 -7.58 -1.30 9.16
C THR A 11 -8.35 -0.43 10.17
N GLY A 12 -8.85 0.70 9.68
CA GLY A 12 -9.51 1.78 10.44
C GLY A 12 -10.20 1.38 11.77
N GLY A 13 -9.49 1.57 12.87
CA GLY A 13 -9.98 1.41 14.25
C GLY A 13 -10.85 2.59 14.74
N GLY A 14 -11.75 3.09 13.90
CA GLY A 14 -12.64 4.21 14.23
C GLY A 14 -13.86 3.78 15.05
N ARG A 15 -13.68 3.33 16.30
CA ARG A 15 -14.80 3.26 17.25
C ARG A 15 -14.85 4.57 18.06
N TYR A 16 -15.67 5.50 17.59
CA TYR A 16 -16.08 6.66 18.37
C TYR A 16 -16.98 6.19 19.52
N ILE A 17 -16.53 6.37 20.76
CA ILE A 17 -17.36 6.21 21.97
C ILE A 17 -17.54 7.61 22.58
N PRO A 18 -18.72 8.24 22.48
CA PRO A 18 -19.00 9.48 23.19
C PRO A 18 -19.47 9.19 24.62
N GLY A 19 -18.89 9.90 25.60
CA GLY A 19 -19.52 10.14 26.90
C GLY A 19 -18.70 9.72 28.11
N GLY A 20 -17.96 10.67 28.68
CA GLY A 20 -17.40 10.56 30.03
C GLY A 20 -16.95 11.95 30.50
N GLN A 21 -17.79 12.62 31.30
CA GLN A 21 -17.53 13.94 31.86
C GLN A 21 -16.26 13.96 32.72
N PRO A 22 -15.40 15.00 32.63
CA PRO A 22 -14.35 15.21 33.60
C PRO A 22 -14.82 16.08 34.78
N THR A 23 -14.63 15.59 35.99
CA THR A 23 -14.66 16.37 37.24
C THR A 23 -13.41 17.24 37.36
N GLN A 24 -13.58 18.56 37.50
CA GLN A 24 -12.52 19.51 37.87
C GLN A 24 -12.16 19.39 39.37
N PRO A 25 -10.96 19.85 39.77
CA PRO A 25 -10.96 21.09 40.55
C PRO A 25 -9.81 22.10 40.28
N GLN A 26 -10.20 23.38 40.44
CA GLN A 26 -9.50 24.53 41.03
C GLN A 26 -8.24 25.16 40.39
N SER A 27 -8.51 26.29 39.72
CA SER A 27 -7.92 27.63 39.85
C SER A 27 -6.54 27.81 40.50
N SER A 28 -5.60 28.33 39.70
CA SER A 28 -4.55 29.24 40.16
C SER A 28 -4.42 30.42 39.16
N LEU A 29 -4.58 31.63 39.70
CA LEU A 29 -4.44 32.90 39.00
C LEU A 29 -2.97 33.13 38.62
N VAL A 30 -2.70 33.42 37.34
CA VAL A 30 -1.42 33.98 36.88
C VAL A 30 -1.70 35.10 35.87
N ASP A 31 -1.10 36.25 36.13
CA ASP A 31 -1.28 37.58 35.52
C ASP A 31 -0.81 37.66 34.04
N PRO A 32 -1.57 38.27 33.10
CA PRO A 32 -1.30 38.18 31.65
C PRO A 32 -0.27 39.16 31.06
N PHE A 33 0.56 39.85 31.84
CA PHE A 33 1.38 40.94 31.27
C PHE A 33 2.84 40.99 31.75
N THR A 34 3.68 39.99 31.43
CA THR A 34 5.11 40.19 31.10
C THR A 34 5.65 38.99 30.29
N GLY A 35 6.35 39.31 29.20
CA GLY A 35 6.66 38.37 28.13
C GLY A 35 7.80 37.38 28.39
N ALA A 36 7.64 36.20 27.79
CA ALA A 36 8.73 35.36 27.30
C ALA A 36 8.26 34.65 26.03
N SER A 37 8.05 35.41 24.96
CA SER A 37 7.98 34.85 23.61
C SER A 37 9.35 34.27 23.24
N ARG A 38 9.53 32.98 23.52
CA ARG A 38 10.35 32.11 22.67
C ARG A 38 9.54 30.84 22.42
N HIS A 39 8.82 30.81 21.30
CA HIS A 39 8.43 29.54 20.70
C HIS A 39 9.71 28.83 20.27
N GLN A 40 10.28 28.03 21.16
CA GLN A 40 11.09 26.90 20.74
C GLN A 40 10.13 25.89 20.11
N PRO A 41 10.44 25.32 18.94
CA PRO A 41 9.66 24.19 18.45
C PRO A 41 9.70 23.13 19.56
N SER A 42 8.52 22.73 20.02
CA SER A 42 8.38 21.67 20.99
C SER A 42 9.12 20.45 20.45
N ASN A 43 10.24 20.08 21.08
CA ASN A 43 10.77 18.73 20.93
C ASN A 43 9.65 17.82 21.40
N VAL A 44 8.87 17.28 20.47
CA VAL A 44 7.94 16.20 20.76
C VAL A 44 8.83 15.04 21.17
N HIS A 45 9.04 14.88 22.48
CA HIS A 45 9.67 13.69 23.02
C HIS A 45 8.70 12.54 22.78
N VAL A 46 8.79 11.94 21.59
CA VAL A 46 7.99 10.78 21.21
C VAL A 46 8.58 9.59 21.96
N ASN A 47 7.80 9.01 22.87
CA ASN A 47 8.23 7.81 23.58
C ASN A 47 8.27 6.63 22.59
N LEU A 48 9.47 6.19 22.16
CA LEU A 48 9.62 5.07 21.23
C LEU A 48 8.91 3.78 21.68
N ALA A 49 8.67 3.59 22.99
CA ALA A 49 7.93 2.45 23.51
C ALA A 49 6.43 2.48 23.15
N SER A 50 5.90 3.63 22.70
CA SER A 50 4.52 3.78 22.23
C SER A 50 4.39 3.75 20.70
N ASN A 51 5.44 3.38 19.95
CA ASN A 51 5.33 3.26 18.51
C ASN A 51 4.43 2.07 18.13
N THR A 52 3.25 2.36 17.61
CA THR A 52 2.28 1.36 17.13
C THR A 52 2.24 1.25 15.61
N TYR A 53 3.08 2.00 14.88
CA TYR A 53 3.01 2.07 13.42
C TYR A 53 3.98 1.12 12.72
N PHE A 54 5.19 0.95 13.26
CA PHE A 54 6.22 0.12 12.65
C PHE A 54 7.14 -0.54 13.70
N PRO A 55 7.80 -1.67 13.40
CA PRO A 55 7.85 -2.34 12.09
C PRO A 55 6.54 -3.03 11.73
N GLN A 56 6.08 -2.84 10.48
CA GLN A 56 4.92 -3.55 9.95
C GLN A 56 5.27 -5.03 9.77
N LYS A 57 4.39 -5.92 10.22
CA LYS A 57 4.57 -7.38 10.17
C LYS A 57 3.58 -8.11 9.29
N THR A 58 2.52 -7.43 8.86
CA THR A 58 1.48 -8.00 8.02
C THR A 58 1.37 -7.22 6.71
N TYR A 59 1.14 -7.93 5.62
CA TYR A 59 0.92 -7.31 4.32
C TYR A 59 -0.38 -6.50 4.30
N VAL A 60 -0.34 -5.35 3.66
CA VAL A 60 -1.48 -4.46 3.48
C VAL A 60 -2.12 -4.72 2.12
N THR A 61 -3.43 -4.98 2.11
CA THR A 61 -4.19 -5.43 0.94
C THR A 61 -5.33 -4.48 0.59
N PHE A 62 -5.76 -4.51 -0.67
CA PHE A 62 -6.90 -3.75 -1.21
C PHE A 62 -8.13 -4.65 -1.36
N GLU A 63 -8.95 -4.69 -0.31
CA GLU A 63 -10.03 -5.68 -0.19
C GLU A 63 -11.41 -5.15 -0.60
N THR A 64 -11.65 -3.85 -0.39
CA THR A 64 -12.97 -3.24 -0.62
C THR A 64 -13.33 -3.24 -2.10
N ALA A 65 -14.46 -3.84 -2.44
CA ALA A 65 -14.97 -3.87 -3.80
C ALA A 65 -16.49 -3.68 -3.82
N ASN A 66 -17.00 -3.22 -4.96
CA ASN A 66 -18.42 -3.23 -5.26
C ASN A 66 -18.64 -4.19 -6.44
N PRO A 67 -18.92 -5.49 -6.18
CA PRO A 67 -19.07 -6.50 -7.22
C PRO A 67 -20.09 -6.10 -8.29
N VAL A 68 -21.20 -5.47 -7.89
CA VAL A 68 -22.25 -5.03 -8.82
C VAL A 68 -21.72 -4.00 -9.82
N GLN A 69 -20.97 -3.00 -9.36
CA GLN A 69 -20.39 -1.99 -10.25
C GLN A 69 -19.34 -2.58 -11.19
N ILE A 70 -18.50 -3.49 -10.69
CA ILE A 70 -17.47 -4.17 -11.50
C ILE A 70 -18.13 -5.01 -12.60
N ILE A 71 -19.15 -5.80 -12.25
CA ILE A 71 -19.88 -6.65 -13.21
C ILE A 71 -20.65 -5.81 -14.23
N ASN A 72 -21.27 -4.70 -13.83
CA ASN A 72 -21.92 -3.79 -14.77
C ASN A 72 -20.92 -3.20 -15.77
N LYS A 73 -19.70 -2.86 -15.33
CA LYS A 73 -18.67 -2.36 -16.22
C LYS A 73 -18.11 -3.45 -17.14
N LEU A 74 -17.96 -4.68 -16.62
CA LEU A 74 -17.64 -5.85 -17.45
C LEU A 74 -18.68 -6.05 -18.55
N LYS A 75 -19.98 -5.99 -18.23
CA LYS A 75 -21.07 -6.11 -19.22
C LYS A 75 -20.98 -5.04 -20.31
N GLU A 76 -20.77 -3.78 -19.93
CA GLU A 76 -20.61 -2.68 -20.88
C GLU A 76 -19.43 -2.90 -21.85
N PHE A 77 -18.32 -3.46 -21.35
CA PHE A 77 -17.13 -3.68 -22.16
C PHE A 77 -17.19 -5.00 -22.94
N ASN A 78 -17.93 -5.98 -22.43
CA ASN A 78 -18.21 -7.24 -23.11
C ASN A 78 -18.90 -7.04 -24.46
N GLU A 79 -19.75 -6.02 -24.58
CA GLU A 79 -20.41 -5.67 -25.85
C GLU A 79 -19.44 -5.10 -26.89
N LYS A 80 -18.23 -4.70 -26.48
CA LYS A 80 -17.23 -4.01 -27.32
C LYS A 80 -16.05 -4.90 -27.71
N VAL A 81 -15.87 -6.05 -27.06
CA VAL A 81 -14.82 -7.02 -27.42
C VAL A 81 -15.26 -7.91 -28.59
N GLY A 82 -14.30 -8.47 -29.31
CA GLY A 82 -14.54 -9.43 -30.39
C GLY A 82 -15.27 -10.68 -29.90
N ALA A 83 -16.01 -11.35 -30.80
CA ALA A 83 -16.88 -12.47 -30.46
C ALA A 83 -16.16 -13.63 -29.74
N GLU A 84 -14.87 -13.83 -30.03
CA GLU A 84 -13.99 -14.79 -29.37
C GLU A 84 -13.73 -14.50 -27.90
N ASN A 85 -13.80 -13.22 -27.52
CA ASN A 85 -13.53 -12.71 -26.17
C ASN A 85 -14.80 -12.47 -25.35
N GLN A 86 -15.97 -12.46 -25.98
CA GLN A 86 -17.24 -12.21 -25.30
C GLN A 86 -17.57 -13.28 -24.25
N LEU A 87 -18.01 -12.82 -23.09
CA LEU A 87 -18.51 -13.61 -21.98
C LEU A 87 -20.02 -13.83 -22.13
N SER A 88 -20.44 -15.05 -21.86
CA SER A 88 -21.83 -15.43 -21.62
C SER A 88 -22.32 -14.93 -20.25
N THR A 89 -23.65 -14.95 -20.05
CA THR A 89 -24.27 -14.63 -18.76
C THR A 89 -23.73 -15.53 -17.63
N ALA A 90 -23.54 -16.83 -17.90
CA ALA A 90 -23.01 -17.77 -16.92
C ALA A 90 -21.55 -17.46 -16.53
N GLU A 91 -20.72 -17.02 -17.48
CA GLU A 91 -19.35 -16.60 -17.20
C GLU A 91 -19.32 -15.31 -16.36
N LEU A 92 -20.20 -14.35 -16.64
CA LEU A 92 -20.33 -13.12 -15.84
C LEU A 92 -20.78 -13.41 -14.40
N ASP A 93 -21.78 -14.27 -14.22
CA ASP A 93 -22.26 -14.69 -12.89
C ASP A 93 -21.15 -15.42 -12.12
N SER A 94 -20.37 -16.25 -12.82
CA SER A 94 -19.19 -16.93 -12.26
C SER A 94 -18.11 -15.94 -11.81
N LEU A 95 -17.83 -14.88 -12.57
CA LEU A 95 -16.89 -13.82 -12.15
C LEU A 95 -17.39 -13.04 -10.93
N GLN A 96 -18.71 -12.89 -10.79
CA GLN A 96 -19.30 -12.27 -9.61
C GLN A 96 -19.08 -13.14 -8.37
N THR A 97 -19.35 -14.45 -8.46
CA THR A 97 -19.15 -15.39 -7.34
C THR A 97 -17.66 -15.56 -7.00
N LEU A 98 -16.76 -15.43 -7.97
CA LEU A 98 -15.31 -15.42 -7.73
C LEU A 98 -14.90 -14.30 -6.75
N MET A 99 -15.48 -13.11 -6.87
CA MET A 99 -15.17 -11.98 -5.98
C MET A 99 -15.69 -12.18 -4.55
N GLU A 100 -16.64 -13.09 -4.32
CA GLU A 100 -17.11 -13.46 -2.97
C GLU A 100 -16.11 -14.39 -2.26
N GLY A 101 -15.28 -15.12 -3.02
CA GLY A 101 -14.08 -15.79 -2.55
C GLY A 101 -14.28 -17.07 -1.73
N LYS A 102 -15.50 -17.60 -1.60
CA LYS A 102 -15.81 -18.73 -0.72
C LYS A 102 -15.50 -20.11 -1.32
N ASP A 103 -15.55 -20.28 -2.65
CA ASP A 103 -15.29 -21.58 -3.32
C ASP A 103 -14.71 -21.38 -4.74
N VAL A 104 -13.41 -21.09 -4.85
CA VAL A 104 -12.76 -20.89 -6.16
C VAL A 104 -12.58 -22.22 -6.90
N THR A 105 -13.12 -22.31 -8.11
CA THR A 105 -13.14 -23.50 -8.96
C THR A 105 -12.28 -23.27 -10.20
N ASP A 106 -12.01 -24.32 -10.97
CA ASP A 106 -11.25 -24.17 -12.22
C ASP A 106 -12.06 -23.41 -13.29
N VAL A 107 -13.39 -23.44 -13.20
CA VAL A 107 -14.28 -22.60 -14.02
C VAL A 107 -14.08 -21.13 -13.71
N HIS A 108 -13.99 -20.76 -12.42
CA HIS A 108 -13.68 -19.38 -12.02
C HIS A 108 -12.34 -18.91 -12.62
N ILE A 109 -11.32 -19.76 -12.54
CA ILE A 109 -9.99 -19.48 -13.07
C ILE A 109 -10.01 -19.33 -14.59
N SER A 110 -10.65 -20.25 -15.30
CA SER A 110 -10.79 -20.18 -16.76
C SER A 110 -11.47 -18.88 -17.20
N ASN A 111 -12.53 -18.48 -16.49
CA ASN A 111 -13.30 -17.29 -16.82
C ASN A 111 -12.49 -16.00 -16.59
N ILE A 112 -11.77 -15.89 -15.48
CA ILE A 112 -10.92 -14.69 -15.25
C ILE A 112 -9.76 -14.65 -16.24
N SER A 113 -9.13 -15.79 -16.58
CA SER A 113 -8.06 -15.84 -17.58
C SER A 113 -8.55 -15.39 -18.95
N LYS A 114 -9.76 -15.79 -19.37
CA LYS A 114 -10.38 -15.29 -20.61
C LYS A 114 -10.54 -13.77 -20.61
N VAL A 115 -10.98 -13.16 -19.50
CA VAL A 115 -11.07 -11.71 -19.40
C VAL A 115 -9.69 -11.05 -19.42
N LEU A 116 -8.68 -11.69 -18.81
CA LEU A 116 -7.33 -11.16 -18.78
C LEU A 116 -6.67 -11.08 -20.16
N ASP A 117 -7.20 -11.80 -21.16
CA ASP A 117 -6.80 -11.74 -22.57
C ASP A 117 -7.59 -10.73 -23.43
N TRP A 118 -8.50 -9.96 -22.82
CA TRP A 118 -9.17 -8.87 -23.51
C TRP A 118 -8.18 -7.79 -24.00
N PRO A 119 -8.54 -7.04 -25.06
CA PRO A 119 -7.79 -5.86 -25.46
C PRO A 119 -7.54 -4.88 -24.31
N THR A 120 -6.35 -4.28 -24.25
CA THR A 120 -5.93 -3.37 -23.17
C THR A 120 -6.90 -2.22 -22.92
N GLU A 121 -7.60 -1.75 -23.95
CA GLU A 121 -8.62 -0.70 -23.83
C GLU A 121 -9.86 -1.11 -23.00
N PHE A 122 -10.14 -2.42 -22.92
CA PHE A 122 -11.29 -2.98 -22.22
C PHE A 122 -10.92 -3.83 -20.99
N ILE A 123 -9.62 -3.94 -20.67
CA ILE A 123 -9.13 -4.89 -19.65
C ILE A 123 -9.45 -4.49 -18.20
N PHE A 124 -9.60 -3.20 -17.92
CA PHE A 124 -9.58 -2.71 -16.53
C PHE A 124 -10.67 -3.30 -15.62
N PRO A 125 -11.91 -3.61 -16.07
CA PRO A 125 -12.89 -4.26 -15.21
C PRO A 125 -12.46 -5.68 -14.81
N GLY A 126 -11.78 -6.39 -15.72
CA GLY A 126 -11.15 -7.68 -15.45
C GLY A 126 -10.02 -7.57 -14.43
N LEU A 127 -9.20 -6.52 -14.53
CA LEU A 127 -8.18 -6.23 -13.51
C LEU A 127 -8.81 -5.97 -12.14
N ASP A 128 -10.00 -5.36 -12.07
CA ASP A 128 -10.66 -5.11 -10.78
C ASP A 128 -11.23 -6.40 -10.17
N VAL A 129 -11.73 -7.33 -11.01
CA VAL A 129 -12.05 -8.70 -10.55
C VAL A 129 -10.80 -9.39 -10.04
N LEU A 130 -9.70 -9.40 -10.82
CA LEU A 130 -8.45 -10.05 -10.43
C LEU A 130 -7.89 -9.47 -9.14
N ARG A 131 -7.96 -8.14 -8.96
CA ARG A 131 -7.52 -7.45 -7.75
C ARG A 131 -8.19 -8.02 -6.50
N VAL A 132 -9.48 -8.35 -6.57
CA VAL A 132 -10.20 -9.00 -5.45
C VAL A 132 -9.85 -10.48 -5.36
N ALA A 133 -9.89 -11.18 -6.49
CA ALA A 133 -9.76 -12.63 -6.58
C ALA A 133 -8.35 -13.15 -6.20
N ILE A 134 -7.29 -12.40 -6.52
CA ILE A 134 -5.89 -12.80 -6.26
C ILE A 134 -5.57 -12.93 -4.77
N ARG A 135 -6.43 -12.39 -3.89
CA ARG A 135 -6.35 -12.62 -2.44
C ARG A 135 -6.78 -14.03 -2.02
N ASN A 136 -7.28 -14.87 -2.94
CA ASN A 136 -7.49 -16.30 -2.75
C ASN A 136 -6.24 -17.07 -3.20
N GLN A 137 -5.77 -18.01 -2.37
CA GLN A 137 -4.53 -18.78 -2.60
C GLN A 137 -4.54 -19.46 -3.98
N LYS A 138 -5.64 -20.11 -4.35
CA LYS A 138 -5.75 -20.86 -5.62
C LYS A 138 -5.62 -19.95 -6.83
N VAL A 139 -6.20 -18.74 -6.77
CA VAL A 139 -6.09 -17.74 -7.85
C VAL A 139 -4.66 -17.22 -7.92
N CYS A 140 -4.07 -16.86 -6.78
CA CYS A 140 -2.70 -16.36 -6.73
C CYS A 140 -1.70 -17.38 -7.28
N ASP A 141 -1.80 -18.65 -6.86
CA ASP A 141 -0.92 -19.72 -7.33
C ASP A 141 -1.03 -19.90 -8.84
N HIS A 142 -2.25 -19.94 -9.38
CA HIS A 142 -2.46 -20.09 -10.82
C HIS A 142 -1.91 -18.90 -11.60
N VAL A 143 -2.25 -17.68 -11.20
CA VAL A 143 -1.89 -16.46 -11.95
C VAL A 143 -0.39 -16.19 -11.86
N CYS A 144 0.22 -16.34 -10.68
CA CYS A 144 1.66 -16.16 -10.50
C CYS A 144 2.49 -17.26 -11.15
N SER A 145 1.90 -18.41 -11.53
CA SER A 145 2.59 -19.43 -12.32
C SER A 145 2.46 -19.22 -13.83
N GLN A 146 1.62 -18.29 -14.30
CA GLN A 146 1.45 -18.06 -15.74
C GLN A 146 2.65 -17.28 -16.31
N PRO A 147 3.26 -17.78 -17.41
CA PRO A 147 4.25 -16.99 -18.14
C PRO A 147 3.65 -15.67 -18.64
N GLY A 148 4.40 -14.57 -18.53
CA GLY A 148 3.95 -13.28 -19.03
C GLY A 148 2.99 -12.51 -18.11
N PHE A 149 2.56 -13.10 -16.98
CA PHE A 149 1.68 -12.40 -16.04
C PHE A 149 2.34 -11.13 -15.51
N LEU A 150 3.53 -11.25 -14.96
CA LEU A 150 4.20 -10.10 -14.34
C LEU A 150 4.58 -9.05 -15.38
N GLU A 151 5.07 -9.48 -16.54
CA GLU A 151 5.42 -8.65 -17.67
C GLU A 151 4.21 -7.83 -18.13
N ARG A 152 3.03 -8.44 -18.23
CA ARG A 152 1.78 -7.73 -18.54
C ARG A 152 1.40 -6.75 -17.42
N GLN A 153 1.55 -7.15 -16.16
CA GLN A 153 1.23 -6.27 -15.02
C GLN A 153 2.12 -5.02 -14.97
N VAL A 154 3.42 -5.14 -15.25
CA VAL A 154 4.32 -3.98 -15.24
C VAL A 154 4.11 -3.08 -16.47
N LEU A 155 3.73 -3.62 -17.63
CA LEU A 155 3.35 -2.81 -18.80
C LEU A 155 2.18 -1.86 -18.50
N PHE A 156 1.24 -2.26 -17.65
CA PHE A 156 0.13 -1.41 -17.20
C PHE A 156 0.57 -0.23 -16.33
N LEU A 157 1.82 -0.20 -15.86
CA LEU A 157 2.39 0.90 -15.07
C LEU A 157 3.04 1.99 -15.94
N ALA A 158 3.14 1.78 -17.25
CA ALA A 158 3.68 2.77 -18.18
C ALA A 158 2.92 4.11 -18.09
N PRO A 159 3.58 5.27 -18.27
CA PRO A 159 2.92 6.58 -18.21
C PRO A 159 1.78 6.77 -19.22
N SER A 160 1.80 6.04 -20.33
CA SER A 160 0.74 6.04 -21.36
C SER A 160 -0.51 5.24 -20.98
N SER A 161 -0.42 4.38 -19.96
CA SER A 161 -1.54 3.57 -19.49
C SER A 161 -2.59 4.44 -18.78
N PRO A 162 -3.89 4.16 -18.97
CA PRO A 162 -4.94 4.87 -18.24
C PRO A 162 -4.78 4.73 -16.71
N VAL A 163 -5.09 5.80 -15.98
CA VAL A 163 -5.02 5.84 -14.51
C VAL A 163 -5.75 4.66 -13.83
N PRO A 164 -6.95 4.23 -14.25
CA PRO A 164 -7.60 3.05 -13.67
C PRO A 164 -6.78 1.77 -13.83
N THR A 165 -6.11 1.59 -14.97
CA THR A 165 -5.28 0.42 -15.26
C THR A 165 -4.02 0.42 -14.40
N GLN A 166 -3.32 1.56 -14.31
CA GLN A 166 -2.16 1.74 -13.40
C GLN A 166 -2.55 1.46 -11.94
N LEU A 167 -3.68 2.02 -11.49
CA LEU A 167 -4.19 1.81 -10.13
C LEU A 167 -4.42 0.33 -9.83
N LEU A 168 -5.10 -0.38 -10.73
CA LEU A 168 -5.42 -1.79 -10.53
C LEU A 168 -4.18 -2.68 -10.62
N ALA A 169 -3.25 -2.38 -11.52
CA ALA A 169 -1.98 -3.09 -11.61
C ALA A 169 -1.20 -3.00 -10.28
N LEU A 170 -1.02 -1.80 -9.72
CA LEU A 170 -0.38 -1.62 -8.42
C LEU A 170 -1.12 -2.37 -7.29
N ARG A 171 -2.45 -2.33 -7.27
CA ARG A 171 -3.25 -3.03 -6.25
C ARG A 171 -3.17 -4.56 -6.38
N ILE A 172 -3.11 -5.09 -7.59
CA ILE A 172 -2.92 -6.52 -7.84
C ILE A 172 -1.54 -6.95 -7.31
N LEU A 173 -0.47 -6.22 -7.69
CA LEU A 173 0.89 -6.48 -7.21
C LEU A 173 0.96 -6.42 -5.67
N ALA A 174 0.35 -5.41 -5.06
CA ALA A 174 0.27 -5.32 -3.59
C ALA A 174 -0.47 -6.52 -2.97
N ASN A 175 -1.57 -6.97 -3.58
CA ASN A 175 -2.37 -8.10 -3.09
C ASN A 175 -1.68 -9.46 -3.27
N CYS A 176 -0.78 -9.63 -4.24
CA CYS A 176 0.02 -10.84 -4.43
C CYS A 176 0.83 -11.22 -3.18
N PHE A 177 1.31 -10.23 -2.41
CA PHE A 177 2.08 -10.47 -1.20
C PHE A 177 1.32 -11.25 -0.12
N LYS A 178 0.00 -11.37 -0.22
CA LYS A 178 -0.79 -12.17 0.72
C LYS A 178 -0.38 -13.65 0.73
N HIS A 179 0.12 -14.17 -0.40
CA HIS A 179 0.42 -15.59 -0.58
C HIS A 179 1.86 -15.83 -1.00
N ALA A 180 2.41 -16.99 -0.65
CA ALA A 180 3.82 -17.32 -0.88
C ALA A 180 4.22 -17.34 -2.37
N SER A 181 3.32 -17.71 -3.27
CA SER A 181 3.55 -17.68 -4.73
C SER A 181 3.78 -16.25 -5.22
N GLY A 182 2.93 -15.31 -4.80
CA GLY A 182 3.07 -13.91 -5.13
C GLY A 182 4.31 -13.28 -4.50
N GLN A 183 4.60 -13.56 -3.23
CA GLN A 183 5.83 -13.11 -2.56
C GLN A 183 7.08 -13.56 -3.33
N ARG A 184 7.16 -14.85 -3.69
CA ARG A 184 8.31 -15.40 -4.43
C ARG A 184 8.49 -14.73 -5.79
N LEU A 185 7.40 -14.58 -6.56
CA LEU A 185 7.45 -13.95 -7.88
C LEU A 185 7.92 -12.49 -7.77
N LEU A 186 7.33 -11.72 -6.85
CA LEU A 186 7.62 -10.30 -6.70
C LEU A 186 9.01 -10.02 -6.11
N LEU A 187 9.54 -10.92 -5.29
CA LEU A 187 10.93 -10.83 -4.83
C LEU A 187 11.92 -11.19 -5.94
N ALA A 188 11.65 -12.25 -6.71
CA ALA A 188 12.51 -12.67 -7.82
C ALA A 188 12.66 -11.57 -8.88
N GLU A 189 11.58 -10.85 -9.14
CA GLU A 189 11.51 -9.80 -10.17
C GLU A 189 11.45 -8.39 -9.56
N ARG A 190 11.92 -8.23 -8.31
CA ARG A 190 11.82 -6.98 -7.55
C ARG A 190 12.34 -5.78 -8.34
N GLU A 191 13.47 -5.94 -9.02
CA GLU A 191 14.12 -4.83 -9.72
C GLU A 191 13.23 -4.26 -10.81
N THR A 192 12.70 -5.13 -11.66
CA THR A 192 11.74 -4.78 -12.71
C THR A 192 10.49 -4.16 -12.12
N VAL A 193 9.89 -4.79 -11.11
CA VAL A 193 8.62 -4.34 -10.52
C VAL A 193 8.74 -2.96 -9.88
N ILE A 194 9.78 -2.73 -9.06
CA ILE A 194 9.97 -1.43 -8.41
C ILE A 194 10.27 -0.35 -9.45
N THR A 195 11.13 -0.63 -10.43
CA THR A 195 11.47 0.33 -11.48
C THR A 195 10.24 0.76 -12.27
N GLU A 196 9.42 -0.19 -12.71
CA GLU A 196 8.20 0.11 -13.47
C GLU A 196 7.12 0.77 -12.60
N ALA A 197 7.00 0.39 -11.32
CA ALA A 197 6.08 1.06 -10.40
C ALA A 197 6.42 2.53 -10.17
N LEU A 198 7.70 2.91 -10.22
CA LEU A 198 8.14 4.29 -10.10
C LEU A 198 7.72 5.17 -11.28
N ASN A 199 7.27 4.61 -12.41
CA ASN A 199 6.62 5.40 -13.47
C ASN A 199 5.35 6.11 -12.98
N CYS A 200 4.73 5.60 -11.91
CA CYS A 200 3.54 6.20 -11.30
C CYS A 200 3.85 7.30 -10.26
N ARG A 201 5.12 7.59 -9.95
CA ARG A 201 5.50 8.48 -8.82
C ARG A 201 5.03 9.94 -8.97
N LEU A 202 4.89 10.42 -10.20
CA LEU A 202 4.47 11.80 -10.52
C LEU A 202 2.94 11.93 -10.67
N THR A 203 2.18 10.88 -10.40
CA THR A 203 0.73 10.90 -10.57
C THR A 203 0.07 11.90 -9.60
N PRO A 204 -0.90 12.70 -10.06
CA PRO A 204 -1.73 13.51 -9.16
C PRO A 204 -2.85 12.69 -8.51
N ASN A 205 -3.04 11.43 -8.91
CA ASN A 205 -4.13 10.61 -8.40
C ASN A 205 -3.77 9.99 -7.05
N LYS A 206 -4.39 10.50 -5.98
CA LYS A 206 -4.18 9.99 -4.61
C LYS A 206 -4.32 8.47 -4.46
N ASN A 207 -5.22 7.82 -5.20
CA ASN A 207 -5.40 6.37 -5.09
C ASN A 207 -4.20 5.61 -5.68
N VAL A 208 -3.61 6.11 -6.76
CA VAL A 208 -2.39 5.55 -7.36
C VAL A 208 -1.20 5.78 -6.43
N GLN A 209 -1.08 6.97 -5.84
CA GLN A 209 -0.04 7.26 -4.84
C GLN A 209 -0.14 6.30 -3.64
N VAL A 210 -1.34 6.08 -3.11
CA VAL A 210 -1.58 5.13 -2.02
C VAL A 210 -1.25 3.69 -2.45
N ALA A 211 -1.62 3.28 -3.67
CA ALA A 211 -1.30 1.94 -4.19
C ALA A 211 0.20 1.72 -4.34
N LEU A 212 0.93 2.71 -4.87
CA LEU A 212 2.39 2.68 -4.98
C LEU A 212 3.07 2.59 -3.62
N ALA A 213 2.68 3.45 -2.67
CA ALA A 213 3.20 3.42 -1.30
C ALA A 213 2.94 2.07 -0.61
N THR A 214 1.79 1.44 -0.89
CA THR A 214 1.42 0.13 -0.33
C THR A 214 2.26 -0.99 -0.92
N LEU A 215 2.55 -0.96 -2.22
CA LEU A 215 3.43 -1.92 -2.86
C LEU A 215 4.83 -1.90 -2.23
N LEU A 216 5.41 -0.70 -2.06
CA LEU A 216 6.70 -0.53 -1.40
C LEU A 216 6.67 -0.97 0.06
N LEU A 217 5.60 -0.64 0.79
CA LEU A 217 5.40 -1.11 2.16
C LEU A 217 5.39 -2.64 2.23
N ASN A 218 4.69 -3.33 1.32
CA ASN A 218 4.67 -4.80 1.31
C ASN A 218 6.04 -5.41 0.98
N TYR A 219 6.85 -4.76 0.12
CA TYR A 219 8.26 -5.13 -0.04
C TYR A 219 9.03 -5.02 1.27
N SER A 220 8.88 -3.92 2.03
CA SER A 220 9.55 -3.78 3.34
C SER A 220 9.14 -4.85 4.35
N VAL A 221 7.89 -5.32 4.29
CA VAL A 221 7.43 -6.44 5.12
C VAL A 221 8.12 -7.73 4.68
N CYS A 222 8.14 -8.01 3.38
CA CYS A 222 8.69 -9.23 2.81
C CYS A 222 10.21 -9.36 3.03
N LEU A 223 10.95 -8.26 2.90
CA LEU A 223 12.40 -8.22 3.07
C LEU A 223 12.88 -8.52 4.50
N GLN A 224 12.02 -8.32 5.51
CA GLN A 224 12.39 -8.60 6.90
C GLN A 224 12.64 -10.08 7.18
N ASP A 225 12.05 -10.97 6.37
CA ASP A 225 12.20 -12.42 6.52
C ASP A 225 13.35 -12.96 5.64
N MET A 226 14.01 -12.09 4.86
CA MET A 226 15.09 -12.46 3.95
C MET A 226 16.46 -12.30 4.59
N VAL A 227 17.37 -13.22 4.28
CA VAL A 227 18.77 -13.22 4.72
C VAL A 227 19.64 -12.59 3.63
N ASP A 228 20.60 -11.75 4.02
CA ASP A 228 21.59 -11.12 3.12
C ASP A 228 21.02 -10.29 1.95
N GLU A 229 19.83 -9.70 2.13
CA GLU A 229 19.11 -8.99 1.07
C GLU A 229 19.39 -7.47 1.02
N GLU A 230 20.66 -7.06 1.19
CA GLU A 230 21.07 -5.64 1.25
C GLU A 230 20.65 -4.83 0.01
N ALA A 231 20.68 -5.46 -1.17
CA ALA A 231 20.23 -4.87 -2.41
C ALA A 231 18.75 -4.49 -2.37
N GLY A 232 17.91 -5.28 -1.68
CA GLY A 232 16.49 -5.01 -1.51
C GLY A 232 16.18 -3.84 -0.61
N TYR A 233 16.87 -3.79 0.53
CA TYR A 233 16.80 -2.64 1.43
C TYR A 233 17.21 -1.35 0.70
N SER A 234 18.33 -1.40 -0.02
CA SER A 234 18.86 -0.25 -0.77
C SER A 234 17.89 0.22 -1.85
N GLN A 235 17.35 -0.71 -2.64
CA GLN A 235 16.39 -0.38 -3.69
C GLN A 235 15.09 0.20 -3.13
N CYS A 236 14.56 -0.35 -2.04
CA CYS A 236 13.36 0.18 -1.41
C CYS A 236 13.59 1.59 -0.85
N LEU A 237 14.75 1.86 -0.23
CA LEU A 237 15.08 3.20 0.27
C LEU A 237 15.17 4.24 -0.86
N LEU A 238 15.81 3.88 -1.98
CA LEU A 238 15.88 4.75 -3.18
C LEU A 238 14.48 5.01 -3.77
N ALA A 239 13.64 3.98 -3.84
CA ALA A 239 12.26 4.12 -4.30
C ALA A 239 11.44 5.03 -3.36
N ILE A 240 11.58 4.89 -2.04
CA ILE A 240 10.93 5.76 -1.05
C ILE A 240 11.38 7.20 -1.24
N ALA A 241 12.69 7.46 -1.34
CA ALA A 241 13.23 8.80 -1.59
C ALA A 241 12.60 9.43 -2.83
N SER A 242 12.64 8.69 -3.96
CA SER A 242 12.12 9.16 -5.24
C SER A 242 10.62 9.47 -5.20
N VAL A 243 9.82 8.72 -4.43
CA VAL A 243 8.39 9.00 -4.29
C VAL A 243 8.14 10.17 -3.34
N MET A 244 8.84 10.25 -2.21
CA MET A 244 8.68 11.29 -1.19
C MET A 244 9.13 12.69 -1.65
N GLU A 245 9.96 12.80 -2.68
CA GLU A 245 10.32 14.08 -3.31
C GLU A 245 9.12 14.78 -3.98
N ASN A 246 8.00 14.08 -4.16
CA ASN A 246 6.82 14.59 -4.85
C ASN A 246 5.68 14.92 -3.87
N PRO A 247 4.72 15.77 -4.26
CA PRO A 247 3.52 16.00 -3.47
C PRO A 247 2.67 14.73 -3.33
N LEU A 248 2.38 14.33 -2.09
CA LEU A 248 1.66 13.11 -1.78
C LEU A 248 0.39 13.38 -0.97
N ASP A 249 -0.62 12.55 -1.20
CA ASP A 249 -1.76 12.41 -0.31
C ASP A 249 -1.28 11.95 1.08
N PRO A 250 -1.85 12.46 2.18
CA PRO A 250 -1.39 12.13 3.53
C PRO A 250 -1.44 10.62 3.85
N GLU A 251 -2.33 9.86 3.22
CA GLU A 251 -2.37 8.41 3.38
C GLU A 251 -1.18 7.73 2.69
N ALA A 252 -0.74 8.24 1.54
CA ALA A 252 0.46 7.75 0.86
C ALA A 252 1.73 8.11 1.65
N GLU A 253 1.82 9.35 2.16
CA GLU A 253 2.91 9.77 3.07
C GLU A 253 3.00 8.84 4.28
N PHE A 254 1.87 8.59 4.96
CA PHE A 254 1.81 7.70 6.12
C PHE A 254 2.32 6.30 5.80
N ARG A 255 1.89 5.70 4.67
CA ARG A 255 2.34 4.36 4.24
C ARG A 255 3.84 4.33 3.94
N LEU A 256 4.39 5.37 3.32
CA LEU A 256 5.83 5.46 3.08
C LEU A 256 6.63 5.66 4.36
N LEU A 257 6.11 6.41 5.34
CA LEU A 257 6.71 6.53 6.67
C LEU A 257 6.76 5.19 7.40
N VAL A 258 5.66 4.42 7.36
CA VAL A 258 5.62 3.07 7.91
C VAL A 258 6.58 2.14 7.16
N CYS A 259 6.65 2.23 5.83
CA CYS A 259 7.58 1.48 5.00
C CYS A 259 9.04 1.75 5.40
N LEU A 260 9.43 3.02 5.46
CA LEU A 260 10.75 3.43 5.89
C LEU A 260 11.06 2.99 7.32
N GLY A 261 10.15 3.25 8.25
CA GLY A 261 10.26 2.84 9.66
C GLY A 261 10.45 1.32 9.80
N THR A 262 9.79 0.54 8.95
CA THR A 262 9.89 -0.92 8.90
C THR A 262 11.28 -1.36 8.44
N LEU A 263 11.83 -0.76 7.39
CA LEU A 263 13.18 -1.06 6.88
C LEU A 263 14.26 -0.73 7.91
N ILE A 264 14.20 0.45 8.56
CA ILE A 264 15.28 0.95 9.44
C ILE A 264 15.23 0.41 10.87
N CYS A 265 14.20 -0.39 11.22
CA CYS A 265 13.98 -0.80 12.60
C CYS A 265 15.07 -1.72 13.14
N ASN A 266 15.48 -2.70 12.34
CA ASN A 266 16.29 -3.82 12.80
C ASN A 266 17.68 -3.88 12.17
N ASP A 267 17.94 -3.04 11.16
CA ASP A 267 19.20 -3.08 10.41
C ASP A 267 19.96 -1.74 10.48
N LYS A 268 21.23 -1.82 10.88
CA LYS A 268 22.09 -0.65 11.06
C LYS A 268 22.60 -0.11 9.73
N SER A 269 22.97 -0.97 8.77
CA SER A 269 23.45 -0.52 7.46
C SER A 269 22.33 0.20 6.69
N THR A 270 21.10 -0.32 6.74
CA THR A 270 19.91 0.34 6.17
C THR A 270 19.65 1.70 6.83
N ARG A 271 19.86 1.85 8.15
CA ARG A 271 19.79 3.16 8.81
C ARG A 271 20.83 4.14 8.28
N GLU A 272 22.09 3.73 8.19
CA GLU A 272 23.16 4.60 7.68
C GLU A 272 22.91 4.98 6.21
N LEU A 273 22.44 4.04 5.39
CA LEU A 273 22.04 4.33 4.01
C LEU A 273 20.91 5.35 3.95
N ALA A 274 19.86 5.19 4.77
CA ALA A 274 18.77 6.15 4.87
C ALA A 274 19.23 7.57 5.28
N LYS A 275 20.22 7.66 6.19
CA LYS A 275 20.85 8.94 6.57
C LYS A 275 21.66 9.53 5.40
N SER A 276 22.41 8.69 4.68
CA SER A 276 23.22 9.14 3.53
C SER A 276 22.38 9.62 2.34
N LEU A 277 21.16 9.10 2.19
CA LEU A 277 20.15 9.57 1.23
C LEU A 277 19.40 10.82 1.73
N GLU A 278 19.75 11.34 2.91
CA GLU A 278 19.15 12.51 3.53
C GLU A 278 17.63 12.42 3.69
N LEU A 279 17.07 11.22 3.86
CA LEU A 279 15.61 11.00 3.99
C LEU A 279 14.99 11.80 5.14
N GLN A 280 15.78 12.13 6.16
CA GLN A 280 15.36 13.04 7.23
C GLN A 280 14.86 14.40 6.73
N ASN A 281 15.46 14.96 5.66
CA ASN A 281 15.08 16.26 5.11
C ASN A 281 13.68 16.23 4.49
N LEU A 282 13.27 15.08 3.94
CA LEU A 282 11.94 14.87 3.38
C LEU A 282 10.87 14.68 4.48
N ILE A 283 11.28 14.18 5.65
CA ILE A 283 10.36 13.76 6.73
C ILE A 283 10.14 14.85 7.78
N ILE A 284 11.16 15.65 8.10
CA ILE A 284 11.06 16.74 9.09
C ILE A 284 9.85 17.65 8.85
N PRO A 285 9.55 18.10 7.61
CA PRO A 285 8.35 18.91 7.35
C PRO A 285 7.05 18.23 7.78
N MET A 286 6.95 16.90 7.66
CA MET A 286 5.76 16.12 8.00
C MET A 286 5.46 16.10 9.51
N GLN A 287 6.45 16.36 10.37
CA GLN A 287 6.27 16.41 11.82
C GLN A 287 5.37 17.57 12.28
N THR A 288 5.21 18.60 11.45
CA THR A 288 4.39 19.78 11.75
C THR A 288 2.93 19.64 11.31
N ARG A 289 2.57 18.53 10.63
CA ARG A 289 1.24 18.30 10.09
C ARG A 289 0.21 18.13 11.22
N VAL A 290 -0.84 18.95 11.21
CA VAL A 290 -1.90 18.90 12.24
C VAL A 290 -2.84 17.72 12.02
N GLU A 291 -3.27 17.49 10.77
CA GLU A 291 -4.14 16.37 10.41
C GLU A 291 -3.71 15.72 9.08
N PRO A 292 -3.80 14.38 8.94
CA PRO A 292 -4.11 13.44 10.01
C PRO A 292 -2.92 13.27 10.99
N LYS A 293 -3.17 13.30 12.31
CA LYS A 293 -2.12 13.24 13.34
C LYS A 293 -1.13 12.09 13.18
N LYS A 294 -1.62 10.92 12.74
CA LYS A 294 -0.82 9.72 12.50
C LYS A 294 0.42 9.95 11.61
N VAL A 295 0.36 10.91 10.68
CA VAL A 295 1.50 11.26 9.83
C VAL A 295 2.58 11.94 10.67
N SER A 296 2.22 12.98 11.43
CA SER A 296 3.17 13.70 12.29
C SER A 296 3.78 12.82 13.38
N GLU A 297 2.97 11.94 13.98
CA GLU A 297 3.41 10.99 15.01
C GLU A 297 4.37 9.95 14.42
N CYS A 298 4.01 9.36 13.27
CA CYS A 298 4.87 8.39 12.58
C CYS A 298 6.17 9.03 12.09
N ALA A 299 6.12 10.25 11.54
CA ALA A 299 7.31 11.01 11.16
C ALA A 299 8.24 11.23 12.35
N GLY A 300 7.69 11.60 13.52
CA GLY A 300 8.44 11.71 14.76
C GLY A 300 9.16 10.42 15.15
N PHE A 301 8.47 9.28 15.10
CA PHE A 301 9.11 7.99 15.37
C PHE A 301 10.23 7.64 14.38
N VAL A 302 10.04 7.92 13.08
CA VAL A 302 11.06 7.67 12.05
C VAL A 302 12.29 8.54 12.27
N ILE A 303 12.11 9.85 12.52
CA ILE A 303 13.23 10.77 12.78
C ILE A 303 14.03 10.33 14.01
N ASN A 304 13.37 9.93 15.10
CA ASN A 304 14.06 9.43 16.29
C ASN A 304 14.90 8.17 16.02
N ARG A 305 14.53 7.35 15.01
CA ARG A 305 15.31 6.17 14.61
C ARG A 305 16.48 6.49 13.68
N LEU A 306 16.43 7.64 13.01
CA LEU A 306 17.50 8.14 12.14
C LEU A 306 18.53 9.00 12.88
N GLN A 307 18.27 9.37 14.14
CA GLN A 307 19.27 9.97 15.04
C GLN A 307 20.23 8.89 15.53
#